data_AF-A0A060RDY1-F1
#
_entry.id   AF-A0A060RDY1-F1
#
_cell.length_a   1.000
_cell.length_b   1.000
_cell.length_c   1.000
_cell.angle_alpha   90.00
_cell.angle_beta   90.00
_cell.angle_gamma   90.00
#
_symmetry.space_group_name_H-M   'P 1'
#
loop_
_entity.id
_entity.type
_entity.pdbx_description
1 polymer ?
#
loop_
_entity_poly.entity_id
_entity_poly.type
_entity_poly.pdbx_seq_one_letter_code
_entity_poly.pdbx_strand_id
1 'polypeptide(L)'
;MKTKQISREKYIETFCRDIRIRDRQVLYVSAETHAKMKIISHLFRDQHVTTASLIDTILRHHIETYRPLLEEIREEQYIEFTGGSKSENNDDE
;
A
#
# COMPACT_ATOMS: atom_id res chain seq x y z
N MET A 1 9.33 4.98 -16.04
CA MET A 1 10.00 5.57 -14.84
C MET A 1 11.14 4.64 -14.45
N LYS A 2 12.39 5.12 -14.40
CA LYS A 2 13.50 4.29 -13.89
C LYS A 2 13.24 4.07 -12.40
N THR A 3 13.04 2.82 -11.98
CA THR A 3 12.98 2.46 -10.56
C THR A 3 14.30 2.89 -9.94
N LYS A 4 14.28 3.92 -9.09
CA LYS A 4 15.45 4.28 -8.29
C LYS A 4 15.79 3.04 -7.46
N GLN A 5 16.96 2.48 -7.71
CA GLN A 5 17.45 1.34 -6.94
C GLN A 5 17.64 1.82 -5.50
N ILE A 6 16.81 1.32 -4.58
CA ILE A 6 16.92 1.66 -3.16
C ILE A 6 18.08 0.87 -2.57
N SER A 7 18.83 1.48 -1.65
CA SER A 7 19.90 0.75 -0.93
C SER A 7 19.29 -0.31 -0.01
N ARG A 8 20.12 -1.28 0.39
CA ARG A 8 19.70 -2.32 1.34
C ARG A 8 19.24 -1.72 2.66
N GLU A 9 19.98 -0.74 3.16
CA GLU A 9 19.71 -0.05 4.42
C GLU A 9 18.36 0.67 4.33
N LYS A 10 18.10 1.33 3.20
CA LYS A 10 16.83 2.01 3.00
C LYS A 10 15.66 1.03 2.88
N TYR A 11 15.85 -0.13 2.24
CA TYR A 11 14.85 -1.19 2.21
C TYR A 11 14.51 -1.65 3.63
N ILE A 12 15.53 -1.93 4.45
CA ILE A 12 15.36 -2.41 5.82
C ILE A 12 14.61 -1.36 6.66
N GLU A 13 15.03 -0.11 6.62
CA GLU A 13 14.37 0.99 7.36
C GLU A 13 12.89 1.17 6.96
N THR A 14 12.60 0.97 5.68
CA THR A 14 11.26 1.20 5.12
C THR A 14 10.33 0.03 5.39
N PHE A 15 10.78 -1.22 5.18
CA PHE A 15 9.91 -2.39 5.12
C PHE A 15 10.15 -3.40 6.24
N CYS A 16 11.35 -3.44 6.83
CA CYS A 16 11.74 -4.45 7.81
C CYS A 16 11.49 -3.96 9.25
N ARG A 17 10.24 -3.61 9.55
CA ARG A 17 9.84 -3.15 10.88
C ARG A 17 9.22 -4.30 11.68
N ASP A 18 9.59 -4.40 12.95
CA ASP A 18 8.91 -5.27 13.90
C ASP A 18 7.56 -4.64 14.28
N ILE A 19 6.53 -4.98 13.50
CA ILE A 19 5.16 -4.50 13.72
C ILE A 19 4.35 -5.62 14.36
N ARG A 20 3.88 -5.37 15.59
CA ARG A 20 2.92 -6.24 16.25
C ARG A 20 1.51 -5.97 15.73
N ILE A 21 1.05 -6.81 14.81
CA ILE A 21 -0.30 -6.75 14.25
C ILE A 21 -1.28 -7.40 15.23
N ARG A 22 -2.13 -6.60 15.90
CA ARG A 22 -3.11 -7.09 16.89
C ARG A 22 -4.38 -7.61 16.21
N ASP A 23 -4.93 -6.86 15.26
CA ASP A 23 -6.22 -7.16 14.60
C ASP A 23 -6.03 -7.66 13.17
N ARG A 24 -5.24 -8.73 13.00
CA ARG A 24 -4.88 -9.26 11.69
C ARG A 24 -6.12 -9.73 10.90
N GLN A 25 -6.22 -9.29 9.65
CA GLN A 25 -7.18 -9.78 8.67
C GLN A 25 -6.44 -10.60 7.62
N VAL A 26 -7.07 -11.65 7.09
CA VAL A 26 -6.46 -12.52 6.07
C VAL A 26 -6.67 -11.91 4.69
N LEU A 27 -5.59 -11.81 3.91
CA LEU A 27 -5.64 -11.46 2.49
C LEU A 27 -5.27 -12.67 1.65
N TYR A 28 -6.03 -12.93 0.59
CA TYR A 28 -5.72 -13.99 -0.36
C TYR A 28 -4.76 -13.47 -1.42
N VAL A 29 -3.70 -14.22 -1.66
CA VAL A 29 -2.74 -14.02 -2.75
C VAL A 29 -2.52 -15.34 -3.47
N SER A 30 -1.97 -15.30 -4.68
CA SER A 30 -1.59 -16.53 -5.38
C SER A 30 -0.52 -17.31 -4.58
N ALA A 31 -0.49 -18.63 -4.76
CA ALA A 31 0.51 -19.49 -4.13
C ALA A 31 1.95 -19.06 -4.49
N GLU A 32 2.16 -18.62 -5.73
CA GLU A 32 3.44 -18.08 -6.20
C GLU A 32 3.85 -16.83 -5.43
N THR A 33 2.94 -15.86 -5.26
CA THR A 33 3.20 -14.63 -4.51
C THR A 33 3.51 -14.96 -3.05
N HIS A 34 2.73 -15.84 -2.42
CA HIS A 34 2.97 -16.28 -1.05
C HIS A 34 4.37 -16.91 -0.88
N ALA A 35 4.77 -17.80 -1.81
CA ALA A 35 6.08 -18.43 -1.78
C ALA A 35 7.22 -17.40 -1.92
N LYS A 36 7.10 -16.45 -2.86
CA LYS A 36 8.07 -15.35 -3.03
C LYS A 36 8.18 -14.50 -1.79
N MET A 37 7.06 -14.10 -1.18
CA MET A 37 7.06 -13.30 0.04
C MET A 37 7.72 -14.03 1.21
N LYS A 38 7.47 -15.34 1.34
CA LYS A 38 8.17 -16.15 2.34
C LYS A 38 9.68 -16.13 2.11
N ILE A 39 10.16 -16.32 0.89
CA ILE A 39 11.60 -16.27 0.58
C ILE A 39 12.18 -14.91 0.96
N ILE A 40 11.53 -13.82 0.54
CA ILE A 40 12.00 -12.46 0.82
C ILE A 40 12.09 -12.19 2.31
N SER A 41 11.08 -12.56 3.11
CA SER A 41 11.14 -12.35 4.56
C SER A 41 12.29 -13.12 5.23
N HIS A 42 12.64 -14.31 4.72
CA HIS A 42 13.78 -15.08 5.25
C HIS A 42 15.13 -14.38 5.01
N LEU A 43 15.27 -13.57 3.94
CA LEU A 43 16.49 -12.79 3.69
C LEU A 43 16.76 -11.73 4.77
N PHE A 44 15.74 -11.36 5.55
CA PHE A 44 15.80 -10.35 6.60
C PHE A 44 15.47 -10.92 7.98
N ARG A 45 15.63 -12.23 8.19
CA ARG A 45 15.34 -12.92 9.47
C ARG A 45 16.05 -12.29 10.67
N ASP A 46 17.24 -11.74 10.46
CA ASP A 46 18.04 -11.10 11.50
C ASP A 46 17.48 -9.73 11.94
N GLN A 47 16.48 -9.22 11.23
CA GLN A 47 15.77 -7.96 11.53
C GLN A 47 14.44 -8.21 12.27
N HIS A 48 14.21 -9.43 12.77
CA HIS A 48 12.96 -9.83 13.47
C HIS A 48 11.68 -9.64 12.65
N VAL A 49 11.79 -9.64 11.32
CA VAL A 49 10.66 -9.46 10.40
C VAL A 49 9.98 -10.80 10.13
N THR A 50 8.65 -10.80 10.20
CA THR A 50 7.82 -11.93 9.76
C THR A 50 7.32 -11.70 8.34
N THR A 51 6.91 -12.77 7.64
CA THR A 51 6.26 -12.63 6.32
C THR A 51 5.03 -11.72 6.40
N ALA A 52 4.25 -11.84 7.48
CA ALA A 52 3.06 -11.02 7.70
C ALA A 52 3.40 -9.53 7.91
N SER A 53 4.36 -9.22 8.79
CA SER A 53 4.76 -7.83 9.06
C SER A 53 5.42 -7.17 7.86
N LEU A 54 6.18 -7.93 7.06
CA LEU A 54 6.75 -7.45 5.81
C LEU A 54 5.66 -7.10 4.79
N ILE A 55 4.70 -8.01 4.58
CA ILE A 55 3.57 -7.79 3.66
C ILE A 55 2.76 -6.57 4.11
N ASP A 56 2.42 -6.47 5.40
CA ASP A 56 1.65 -5.34 5.92
C ASP A 56 2.36 -4.00 5.67
N THR A 57 3.67 -3.95 5.92
CA THR A 57 4.46 -2.73 5.72
C THR A 57 4.56 -2.35 4.24
N ILE A 58 4.76 -3.33 3.34
CA ILE A 58 4.78 -3.10 1.89
C ILE A 58 3.43 -2.57 1.41
N LEU A 59 2.32 -3.18 1.83
CA LEU A 59 0.98 -2.75 1.44
C LEU A 59 0.67 -1.35 1.97
N ARG A 60 0.99 -1.07 3.23
CA ARG A 60 0.82 0.27 3.81
C ARG A 60 1.62 1.32 3.06
N HIS A 61 2.90 1.04 2.79
CA HIS A 61 3.75 1.95 2.04
C HIS A 61 3.21 2.20 0.62
N HIS A 62 2.72 1.16 -0.05
CA HIS A 62 2.08 1.28 -1.36
C HIS A 62 0.86 2.20 -1.29
N ILE A 63 -0.06 1.95 -0.36
CA ILE A 63 -1.27 2.76 -0.16
C ILE A 63 -0.90 4.22 0.14
N GLU A 64 0.08 4.47 1.00
CA GLU A 64 0.52 5.83 1.33
C GLU A 64 1.19 6.53 0.14
N THR A 65 2.04 5.83 -0.61
CA THR A 65 2.77 6.36 -1.77
C THR A 65 1.80 6.77 -2.88
N TYR A 66 0.75 5.98 -3.10
CA TYR A 66 -0.24 6.22 -4.15
C TYR A 66 -1.52 6.86 -3.64
N ARG A 67 -1.59 7.30 -2.36
CA ARG A 67 -2.78 7.89 -1.77
C ARG A 67 -3.40 9.00 -2.64
N PRO A 68 -2.66 9.99 -3.16
CA PRO A 68 -3.26 11.05 -3.97
C PRO A 68 -3.94 10.51 -5.23
N LEU A 69 -3.30 9.54 -5.92
CA LEU A 69 -3.86 8.88 -7.10
C LEU A 69 -5.10 8.05 -6.75
N LEU A 70 -5.06 7.31 -5.64
CA LEU A 70 -6.20 6.51 -5.19
C LEU A 70 -7.39 7.40 -4.78
N GLU A 71 -7.13 8.58 -4.21
CA GLU A 71 -8.14 9.58 -3.90
C GLU A 71 -8.73 10.18 -5.18
N GLU A 72 -7.92 10.54 -6.17
CA GLU A 72 -8.37 11.01 -7.49
C GLU A 72 -9.31 10.01 -8.17
N ILE A 73 -8.89 8.75 -8.27
CA ILE A 73 -9.70 7.66 -8.85
C ILE A 73 -11.01 7.50 -8.07
N ARG A 74 -10.99 7.60 -6.74
CA ARG A 74 -12.20 7.50 -5.92
C ARG A 74 -13.18 8.62 -6.23
N GLU A 75 -12.70 9.86 -6.33
CA GLU A 75 -13.56 11.01 -6.64
C GLU A 75 -14.14 10.92 -8.06
N GLU A 76 -13.35 10.49 -9.05
CA GLU A 76 -13.85 10.23 -10.42
C GLU A 76 -15.00 9.22 -10.40
N GLN A 77 -14.79 8.08 -9.73
CA GLN A 77 -15.81 7.04 -9.62
C GLN A 77 -17.05 7.52 -8.83
N TYR A 78 -16.88 8.36 -7.82
CA TYR A 78 -17.99 8.94 -7.06
C TYR A 78 -18.81 9.93 -7.90
N ILE A 79 -18.15 10.78 -8.70
CA ILE A 79 -18.80 11.73 -9.62
C ILE A 79 -19.57 10.98 -10.71
N GLU A 80 -18.97 9.92 -11.29
CA GLU A 80 -19.63 9.04 -12.25
C GLU A 80 -20.85 8.35 -11.65
N PHE A 81 -20.75 7.88 -10.40
CA PHE A 81 -21.84 7.21 -9.69
C PHE A 81 -22.97 8.16 -9.26
N THR A 82 -22.65 9.40 -8.89
CA THR A 82 -23.62 10.42 -8.44
C THR A 82 -24.18 11.29 -9.58
N GLY A 83 -23.79 11.04 -10.83
CA GLY A 83 -24.35 11.71 -12.00
C GLY A 83 -24.04 13.21 -12.05
N GLY A 84 -22.87 13.64 -11.54
CA GLY A 84 -22.33 14.98 -11.77
C GLY A 84 -23.31 16.13 -11.56
N SER A 85 -24.00 16.20 -10.41
CA SER A 85 -24.60 17.47 -9.99
C SER A 85 -23.50 18.37 -9.41
N LYS A 86 -22.66 18.96 -10.26
CA LYS A 86 -22.11 20.27 -9.92
C LYS A 86 -23.31 21.21 -9.91
N SER A 87 -23.86 21.45 -8.72
CA SER A 87 -24.65 22.66 -8.49
C SER A 87 -23.72 23.83 -8.75
N GLU A 88 -23.76 24.36 -9.97
CA GLU A 88 -23.40 25.75 -10.23
C GLU A 88 -24.33 26.58 -9.34
N ASN A 89 -23.85 26.94 -8.16
CA ASN A 89 -24.40 28.08 -7.46
C ASN A 89 -24.01 29.30 -8.29
N ASN A 90 -24.89 29.65 -9.22
CA ASN A 90 -24.96 30.99 -9.75
C ASN A 90 -25.44 31.88 -8.61
N ASP A 91 -24.49 32.35 -7.80
CA ASP A 91 -24.72 33.53 -6.97
C ASP A 91 -24.54 34.76 -7.86
N ASP A 92 -25.50 34.96 -8.77
CA ASP A 92 -25.81 36.24 -9.38
C ASP A 92 -27.04 36.81 -8.65
N GLU A 93 -26.79 37.57 -7.56
CA GLU A 93 -27.58 38.77 -7.20
C GLU A 93 -26.84 39.67 -6.22
#